data_AF-A0A2L0EPW7-F1
#
_entry.id   AF-A0A2L0EPW7-F1
#
_cell.length_a   1.000
_cell.length_b   1.000
_cell.length_c   1.000
_cell.angle_alpha   90.00
_cell.angle_beta   90.00
_cell.angle_gamma   90.00
#
_symmetry.space_group_name_H-M   'P 1'
#
loop_
_entity.id
_entity.type
_entity.pdbx_description
1 polymer ?
#
loop_
_entity_poly.entity_id
_entity_poly.type
_entity_poly.pdbx_seq_one_letter_code
_entity_poly.pdbx_strand_id
1 'polypeptide(L)'
;MKLAYSFTLAAALAAIPGCGGSISGLCEDKCDCTGDCSPNDEEDCIDNLEDAERAAVEEGCEDQFDEAIACVESEFECRGDDVDIDGCSREAENLGSCAGRDVELMFLLAF
;
A
#
# COMPACT_ATOMS: atom_id res chain seq x y z
N MET A 1 -3.00 3.89 -58.71
CA MET A 1 -3.73 3.53 -57.47
C MET A 1 -2.69 3.32 -56.39
N LYS A 2 -2.55 4.28 -55.48
CA LYS A 2 -1.49 4.35 -54.46
C LYS A 2 -2.14 3.90 -53.15
N LEU A 3 -1.88 2.67 -52.73
CA LEU A 3 -2.40 2.12 -51.47
C LEU A 3 -1.58 2.70 -50.33
N ALA A 4 -2.09 3.79 -49.74
CA ALA A 4 -1.59 4.32 -48.48
C ALA A 4 -2.12 3.40 -47.36
N TYR A 5 -1.25 2.53 -46.85
CA TYR A 5 -1.50 1.81 -45.61
C TYR A 5 -1.37 2.80 -44.46
N SER A 6 -2.49 3.34 -44.00
CA SER A 6 -2.61 4.01 -42.72
C SER A 6 -2.46 2.94 -41.63
N PHE A 7 -1.23 2.74 -41.16
CA PHE A 7 -0.94 1.88 -40.01
C PHE A 7 -1.29 2.68 -38.75
N THR A 8 -2.57 2.61 -38.37
CA THR A 8 -3.06 3.19 -37.12
C THR A 8 -2.44 2.39 -35.98
N LEU A 9 -1.42 2.96 -35.31
CA LEU A 9 -0.92 2.46 -34.03
C LEU A 9 -2.04 2.60 -33.01
N ALA A 10 -2.82 1.54 -32.80
CA ALA A 10 -3.60 1.38 -31.60
C ALA A 10 -2.63 0.99 -30.48
N ALA A 11 -2.09 2.00 -29.79
CA ALA A 11 -1.39 1.80 -28.54
C ALA A 11 -2.44 1.34 -27.51
N ALA A 12 -2.62 0.02 -27.41
CA ALA A 12 -3.21 -0.59 -26.25
C ALA A 12 -2.25 -0.32 -25.08
N LEU A 13 -2.53 0.75 -24.34
CA LEU A 13 -1.99 0.90 -22.99
C LEU A 13 -2.56 -0.26 -22.19
N ALA A 14 -1.76 -1.32 -22.08
CA ALA A 14 -1.97 -2.36 -21.10
C ALA A 14 -2.11 -1.65 -19.76
N ALA A 15 -3.29 -1.74 -19.14
CA ALA A 15 -3.38 -1.64 -17.70
C ALA A 15 -2.40 -2.67 -17.15
N ILE A 16 -1.37 -2.21 -16.45
CA ILE A 16 -0.47 -3.07 -15.69
C ILE A 16 -1.22 -3.34 -14.38
N PRO A 17 -1.76 -4.54 -14.13
CA PRO A 17 -2.05 -4.90 -12.76
C PRO A 17 -0.71 -5.36 -12.14
N GLY A 18 -0.25 -4.67 -11.11
CA GLY A 18 0.82 -5.18 -10.25
C GLY A 18 2.24 -4.71 -10.56
N CYS A 19 2.54 -3.43 -10.28
CA CYS A 19 3.54 -3.24 -9.24
C CYS A 19 2.74 -3.26 -7.94
N GLY A 20 2.74 -4.38 -7.20
CA GLY A 20 2.42 -4.29 -5.79
C GLY A 20 3.48 -3.37 -5.19
N GLY A 21 3.03 -2.27 -4.60
CA GLY A 21 3.88 -1.41 -3.80
C GLY A 21 4.53 -2.27 -2.73
N SER A 22 5.85 -2.37 -2.79
CA SER A 22 6.60 -2.88 -1.64
C SER A 22 6.31 -1.99 -0.43
N ILE A 23 6.39 -2.54 0.78
CA ILE A 23 6.33 -1.79 2.05
C ILE A 23 7.15 -0.49 1.98
N SER A 24 8.40 -0.58 1.49
CA SER A 24 9.28 0.59 1.30
C SER A 24 8.70 1.66 0.36
N GLY A 25 7.96 1.25 -0.67
CA GLY A 25 7.33 2.20 -1.61
C GLY A 25 6.14 2.91 -1.00
N LEU A 26 5.32 2.21 -0.20
CA LEU A 26 4.23 2.84 0.56
C LEU A 26 4.75 3.87 1.58
N CYS A 27 5.87 3.56 2.23
CA CYS A 27 6.51 4.49 3.17
C CYS A 27 7.15 5.67 2.45
N GLU A 28 7.79 5.46 1.29
CA GLU A 28 8.29 6.55 0.43
C GLU A 28 7.13 7.46 -0.03
N ASP A 29 6.02 6.88 -0.51
CA ASP A 29 4.82 7.63 -0.93
C ASP A 29 4.20 8.43 0.22
N LYS A 30 4.17 7.87 1.44
CA LYS A 30 3.75 8.58 2.65
C LYS A 30 4.69 9.75 2.96
N CYS A 31 6.00 9.51 2.92
CA CYS A 31 6.99 10.54 3.19
C CYS A 31 6.90 11.69 2.18
N ASP A 32 6.72 11.37 0.90
CA ASP A 32 6.52 12.33 -0.18
C ASP A 32 5.23 13.13 -0.02
N CYS A 33 4.16 12.50 0.47
CA CYS A 33 2.90 13.17 0.77
C CYS A 33 3.01 14.15 1.95
N THR A 34 3.53 13.68 3.08
CA THR A 34 3.60 14.48 4.32
C THR A 34 4.65 15.59 4.24
N GLY A 35 5.67 15.44 3.39
CA GLY A 35 6.71 16.43 3.15
C GLY A 35 7.66 16.67 4.34
N ASP A 36 7.43 16.01 5.48
CA ASP A 36 8.16 16.16 6.75
C ASP A 36 8.64 14.80 7.30
N CYS A 37 8.99 13.88 6.40
CA CYS A 37 9.58 12.59 6.76
C CYS A 37 11.08 12.74 7.01
N SER A 38 11.53 12.53 8.25
CA SER A 38 12.94 12.25 8.49
C SER A 38 13.29 10.83 8.04
N PRO A 39 14.57 10.50 7.79
CA PRO A 39 14.97 9.13 7.47
C PRO A 39 14.53 8.10 8.54
N ASN A 40 14.41 8.53 9.80
CA ASN A 40 13.93 7.66 10.86
C ASN A 40 12.42 7.42 10.76
N ASP A 41 11.63 8.39 10.26
CA ASP A 41 10.18 8.22 10.13
C ASP A 41 9.84 7.26 8.97
N GLU A 42 10.65 7.29 7.91
CA GLU A 42 10.58 6.32 6.80
C GLU A 42 10.97 4.92 7.29
N GLU A 43 12.09 4.78 8.02
CA GLU A 43 12.51 3.51 8.61
C GLU A 43 11.48 2.96 9.60
N ASP A 44 10.93 3.80 10.49
CA ASP A 44 9.89 3.39 11.45
C ASP A 44 8.61 2.91 10.73
N CYS A 45 8.24 3.53 9.61
CA CYS A 45 7.12 3.05 8.78
C CYS A 45 7.39 1.65 8.21
N ILE A 46 8.59 1.43 7.66
CA ILE A 46 9.00 0.15 7.10
C ILE A 46 9.01 -0.92 8.19
N ASP A 47 9.67 -0.64 9.32
CA ASP A 47 9.79 -1.56 10.44
C ASP A 47 8.41 -1.96 11.00
N ASN A 48 7.48 -1.01 11.15
CA ASN A 48 6.13 -1.31 11.62
C ASN A 48 5.36 -2.23 10.67
N LEU A 49 5.47 -2.01 9.34
CA LEU A 49 4.80 -2.85 8.35
C LEU A 49 5.45 -4.24 8.25
N GLU A 50 6.78 -4.34 8.30
CA GLU A 50 7.49 -5.62 8.30
C GLU A 50 7.24 -6.41 9.60
N ASP A 51 7.15 -5.75 10.75
CA ASP A 51 6.78 -6.37 12.03
C ASP A 51 5.33 -6.86 12.01
N ALA A 52 4.41 -6.08 11.44
CA ALA A 52 3.02 -6.48 11.27
C ALA A 52 2.87 -7.67 10.32
N GLU A 53 3.56 -7.67 9.17
CA GLU A 53 3.60 -8.78 8.22
C GLU A 53 4.09 -10.06 8.91
N ARG A 54 5.23 -9.97 9.60
CA ARG A 54 5.84 -11.10 10.30
C ARG A 54 4.92 -11.67 11.36
N ALA A 55 4.31 -10.82 12.18
CA ALA A 55 3.36 -11.25 13.20
C ALA A 55 2.10 -11.89 12.58
N ALA A 56 1.59 -11.34 11.48
CA ALA A 56 0.47 -11.93 10.76
C ALA A 56 0.84 -13.32 10.20
N VAL A 57 2.02 -13.48 9.60
CA VAL A 57 2.52 -14.77 9.10
C VAL A 57 2.66 -15.79 10.23
N GLU A 58 3.19 -15.38 11.40
CA GLU A 58 3.33 -16.25 12.57
C GLU A 58 1.98 -16.78 13.09
N GLU A 59 0.92 -15.98 12.98
CA GLU A 59 -0.45 -16.35 13.36
C GLU A 59 -1.24 -17.03 12.21
N GLY A 60 -0.65 -17.15 11.02
CA GLY A 60 -1.31 -17.73 9.84
C GLY A 60 -2.33 -16.80 9.17
N CYS A 61 -2.14 -15.49 9.32
CA CYS A 61 -3.01 -14.39 8.89
C CYS A 61 -2.40 -13.55 7.75
N GLU A 62 -1.46 -14.12 6.98
CA GLU A 62 -0.79 -13.48 5.83
C GLU A 62 -1.82 -12.91 4.84
N ASP A 63 -2.87 -13.67 4.53
CA ASP A 63 -3.94 -13.22 3.62
C ASP A 63 -4.63 -11.92 4.12
N GLN A 64 -4.83 -11.75 5.43
CA GLN A 64 -5.45 -10.54 5.98
C GLN A 64 -4.49 -9.35 5.95
N PHE A 65 -3.18 -9.59 6.09
CA PHE A 65 -2.18 -8.54 5.93
C PHE A 65 -2.12 -8.06 4.47
N ASP A 66 -2.09 -9.00 3.52
CA ASP A 66 -2.11 -8.71 2.08
C ASP A 66 -3.38 -7.96 1.67
N GLU A 67 -4.55 -8.34 2.20
CA GLU A 67 -5.80 -7.61 1.98
C GLU A 67 -5.74 -6.17 2.51
N ALA A 68 -5.12 -5.95 3.68
CA ALA A 68 -4.96 -4.63 4.26
C ALA A 68 -4.00 -3.75 3.45
N ILE A 69 -2.86 -4.28 3.03
CA ILE A 69 -1.92 -3.58 2.14
C ILE A 69 -2.57 -3.24 0.80
N ALA A 70 -3.24 -4.21 0.17
CA ALA A 70 -3.90 -3.98 -1.11
C ALA A 70 -5.01 -2.93 -1.02
N CYS A 71 -5.71 -2.85 0.13
CA CYS A 71 -6.65 -1.77 0.37
C CYS A 71 -5.93 -0.42 0.44
N VAL A 72 -4.86 -0.32 1.24
CA VAL A 72 -4.10 0.93 1.37
C VAL A 72 -3.62 1.39 0.00
N GLU A 73 -3.03 0.52 -0.81
CA GLU A 73 -2.62 0.87 -2.18
C GLU A 73 -3.75 1.43 -3.06
N SER A 74 -4.99 0.98 -2.84
CA SER A 74 -6.17 1.43 -3.57
C SER A 74 -6.72 2.76 -3.05
N GLU A 75 -6.73 2.93 -1.73
CA GLU A 75 -7.38 4.05 -1.04
C GLU A 75 -6.41 5.16 -0.63
N PHE A 76 -5.10 4.97 -0.85
CA PHE A 76 -4.06 5.95 -0.51
C PHE A 76 -4.35 7.28 -1.20
N GLU A 77 -4.75 8.27 -0.40
CA GLU A 77 -4.99 9.63 -0.85
C GLU A 77 -4.14 10.62 -0.04
N CYS A 78 -3.32 11.41 -0.74
CA CYS A 78 -2.62 12.51 -0.10
C CYS A 78 -3.55 13.74 0.03
N ARG A 79 -3.83 14.17 1.26
CA ARG A 79 -4.69 15.32 1.56
C ARG A 79 -3.94 16.41 2.32
N GLY A 80 -3.15 17.18 1.57
CA GLY A 80 -2.29 18.20 2.16
C GLY A 80 -1.04 17.53 2.70
N ASP A 81 -0.85 17.59 4.01
CA ASP A 81 0.33 17.05 4.70
C ASP A 81 0.00 15.72 5.42
N ASP A 82 -1.17 15.13 5.13
CA ASP A 82 -1.71 13.92 5.75
C ASP A 82 -2.04 12.85 4.68
N VAL A 83 -1.80 11.58 5.02
CA VAL A 83 -2.25 10.42 4.26
C VAL A 83 -3.64 10.00 4.73
N ASP A 84 -4.57 9.80 3.80
CA ASP A 84 -5.89 9.25 4.05
C ASP A 84 -5.98 7.81 3.51
N ILE A 85 -6.40 6.89 4.39
CA ILE A 85 -6.67 5.48 4.11
C ILE A 85 -8.03 5.04 4.71
N ASP A 86 -8.96 5.97 4.94
CA ASP A 86 -10.23 5.75 5.65
C ASP A 86 -11.06 4.59 5.05
N GLY A 87 -10.88 4.29 3.76
CA GLY A 87 -11.49 3.15 3.07
C GLY A 87 -11.10 1.78 3.61
N CYS A 88 -10.01 1.67 4.39
CA CYS A 88 -9.38 0.41 4.79
C CYS A 88 -9.58 0.01 6.25
N SER A 89 -10.46 0.71 6.96
CA SER A 89 -10.79 0.39 8.36
C SER A 89 -11.23 -1.07 8.54
N ARG A 90 -11.97 -1.63 7.59
CA ARG A 90 -12.45 -3.01 7.67
C ARG A 90 -11.32 -4.03 7.52
N GLU A 91 -10.41 -3.82 6.58
CA GLU A 91 -9.28 -4.71 6.31
C GLU A 91 -8.30 -4.68 7.49
N ALA A 92 -8.06 -3.50 8.08
CA ALA A 92 -7.29 -3.36 9.32
C ALA A 92 -7.96 -4.09 10.50
N GLU A 93 -9.29 -3.97 10.67
CA GLU A 93 -10.04 -4.70 11.70
C GLU A 93 -10.00 -6.23 11.48
N ASN A 94 -10.03 -6.70 10.22
CA ASN A 94 -9.91 -8.12 9.88
C ASN A 94 -8.51 -8.65 10.24
N LEU A 95 -7.46 -7.89 9.93
CA LEU A 95 -6.09 -8.19 10.33
C LEU A 95 -5.97 -8.27 11.85
N GLY A 96 -6.48 -7.28 12.58
CA GLY A 96 -6.51 -7.27 14.05
C GLY A 96 -7.31 -8.42 14.66
N SER A 97 -8.40 -8.81 14.02
CA SER A 97 -9.23 -9.95 14.44
C SER A 97 -8.53 -11.29 14.26
N CYS A 98 -7.63 -11.39 13.28
CA CYS A 98 -6.87 -12.61 12.98
C CYS A 98 -5.56 -12.68 13.77
N ALA A 99 -4.70 -11.68 13.62
CA ALA A 99 -3.32 -11.66 14.14
C ALA A 99 -3.18 -10.94 15.49
N GLY A 100 -4.25 -10.32 15.98
CA GLY A 100 -4.29 -9.61 17.26
C GLY A 100 -4.22 -8.09 17.11
N ARG A 101 -4.71 -7.39 18.14
CA ARG A 101 -4.81 -5.92 18.15
C ARG A 101 -3.47 -5.19 18.09
N ASP A 102 -2.40 -5.83 18.55
CA ASP A 102 -1.06 -5.23 18.47
C ASP A 102 -0.59 -5.15 17.00
N VAL A 103 -0.96 -6.13 16.17
CA VAL A 103 -0.66 -6.16 14.73
C VAL A 103 -1.46 -5.09 13.98
N GLU A 104 -2.75 -4.95 14.29
CA GLU A 104 -3.59 -3.86 13.79
C GLU A 104 -3.00 -2.48 14.12
N LEU A 105 -2.52 -2.29 15.34
CA LEU A 105 -1.91 -1.03 15.76
C LEU A 105 -0.60 -0.75 15.02
N MET A 106 0.29 -1.74 14.86
CA MET A 106 1.53 -1.57 14.10
C MET A 106 1.23 -1.19 12.64
N PHE A 107 0.27 -1.87 12.01
CA PHE A 107 -0.18 -1.55 10.66
C PHE A 107 -0.72 -0.12 10.54
N LEU A 108 -1.60 0.31 11.46
CA LEU A 108 -2.19 1.64 11.43
C LEU A 108 -1.19 2.75 11.76
N LEU A 109 -0.19 2.49 12.62
CA LEU A 109 0.86 3.48 12.94
C LEU A 109 1.79 3.78 11.76
N ALA A 110 1.82 2.89 10.76
CA ALA A 110 2.55 3.14 9.54
C ALA A 110 1.95 4.25 8.67
N PHE A 111 0.70 4.66 8.90
CA PHE A 111 -0.02 5.67 8.11
C PHE A 111 -0.48 6.85 8.95
#